data_AF-A0AA48RFY8-F1
#
_entry.id   AF-A0AA48RFY8-F1
#
_cell.length_a   1.000
_cell.length_b   1.000
_cell.length_c   1.000
_cell.angle_alpha   90.00
_cell.angle_beta   90.00
_cell.angle_gamma   90.00
#
_symmetry.space_group_name_H-M   'P 1'
#
loop_
_entity.id
_entity.type
_entity.pdbx_description
1 polymer ?
#
loop_
_entity_poly.entity_id
_entity_poly.type
_entity_poly.pdbx_seq_one_letter_code
_entity_poly.pdbx_strand_id
1 'polypeptide(L)' 'MDVLLRLIGAVLLIHGLAGKEEAMNQLLLAAGGLTLLFAIYGRSMRRRWRTP' A
#
# COMPACT_ATOMS: atom_id res chain seq x y z
N MET A 1 1.13 -12.98 -4.71
CA MET A 1 1.69 -11.98 -3.77
C MET A 1 1.12 -10.58 -3.99
N ASP A 2 0.91 -10.11 -5.22
CA ASP A 2 0.42 -8.74 -5.47
C ASP A 2 -1.02 -8.48 -4.97
N VAL A 3 -1.89 -9.49 -5.04
CA VAL A 3 -3.27 -9.40 -4.50
C VAL A 3 -3.27 -9.22 -3.00
N LEU A 4 -2.41 -9.94 -2.28
CA LEU A 4 -2.30 -9.83 -0.82
C LEU A 4 -1.84 -8.43 -0.40
N LEU A 5 -0.82 -7.88 -1.07
CA LEU A 5 -0.36 -6.51 -0.80
C LEU A 5 -1.46 -5.47 -1.06
N ARG A 6 -2.25 -5.65 -2.13
CA ARG A 6 -3.40 -4.77 -2.42
C ARG A 6 -4.46 -4.84 -1.33
N LEU A 7 -4.78 -6.03 -0.83
CA LEU A 7 -5.73 -6.21 0.27
C LEU A 7 -5.22 -5.56 1.56
N ILE A 8 -3.94 -5.74 1.90
CA ILE A 8 -3.32 -5.11 3.08
C ILE A 8 -3.38 -3.58 2.96
N GLY A 9 -2.99 -3.02 1.81
CA GLY A 9 -3.05 -1.58 1.59
C GLY A 9 -4.47 -1.03 1.70
N ALA A 10 -5.47 -1.72 1.15
CA ALA A 10 -6.87 -1.32 1.25
C ALA A 10 -7.39 -1.34 2.69
N VAL A 11 -7.05 -2.36 3.48
CA VAL A 11 -7.46 -2.46 4.89
C VAL A 11 -6.86 -1.33 5.73
N LEU A 12 -5.60 -0.98 5.49
CA LEU A 12 -4.94 0.14 6.18
C LEU A 12 -5.60 1.48 5.85
N LEU A 13 -5.98 1.71 4.59
CA LEU A 13 -6.71 2.91 4.19
C LEU A 13 -8.08 2.98 4.86
N ILE A 14 -8.84 1.89 4.89
CA ILE A 14 -10.15 1.83 5.55
C ILE A 14 -10.02 2.13 7.04
N HIS A 15 -9.01 1.56 7.72
CA HIS A 15 -8.76 1.84 9.13
C HIS A 15 -8.35 3.30 9.38
N GLY A 16 -7.48 3.86 8.54
CA GLY A 16 -7.07 5.26 8.63
C GLY A 16 -8.22 6.23 8.40
N LEU A 17 -9.21 5.87 7.57
CA LEU A 17 -10.44 6.67 7.38
C LEU A 17 -11.45 6.53 8.52
N ALA A 18 -11.45 5.39 9.22
CA ALA A 18 -12.42 5.09 10.27
C ALA A 18 -11.93 5.42 11.69
N GLY A 19 -10.63 5.64 11.88
CA GLY A 19 -10.06 5.89 13.21
C GLY A 19 -10.42 7.26 13.77
N LYS A 20 -10.34 7.40 15.10
CA LYS A 20 -10.64 8.64 15.83
C LYS A 20 -9.39 9.45 16.19
N GLU A 21 -8.21 8.86 15.99
CA GLU A 21 -6.91 9.42 16.34
C GLU A 21 -6.21 9.96 15.08
N GLU A 22 -6.27 11.28 14.87
CA GLU A 22 -5.78 11.95 13.66
C GLU A 22 -4.33 11.58 13.30
N ALA A 23 -3.44 11.53 14.30
CA ALA A 23 -2.04 11.18 14.10
C ALA A 23 -1.85 9.72 13.64
N MET A 24 -2.61 8.79 14.22
CA MET A 24 -2.60 7.38 13.83
C MET A 24 -3.21 7.21 12.42
N ASN A 25 -4.28 7.95 12.13
CA ASN A 25 -4.97 7.90 10.84
C ASN A 25 -4.05 8.33 9.71
N GLN A 26 -3.30 9.43 9.87
CA GLN A 26 -2.34 9.89 8.87
C GLN A 26 -1.25 8.85 8.61
N LEU A 27 -0.74 8.18 9.66
CA LEU A 27 0.23 7.10 9.52
C LEU A 27 -0.35 5.89 8.76
N LEU A 28 -1.58 5.49 9.08
CA LEU A 28 -2.28 4.39 8.42
C LEU A 28 -2.57 4.69 6.94
N LEU A 29 -2.99 5.92 6.63
CA LEU A 29 -3.22 6.38 5.26
C LEU A 29 -1.92 6.38 4.44
N ALA A 30 -0.83 6.91 5.01
CA ALA A 30 0.48 6.92 4.36
C ALA A 30 1.00 5.48 4.13
N ALA A 31 0.88 4.60 5.12
CA ALA A 31 1.29 3.21 5.02
C ALA A 31 0.45 2.43 3.98
N GLY A 32 -0.88 2.62 3.98
CA GLY A 32 -1.78 1.99 3.02
C GLY A 32 -1.50 2.43 1.58
N GLY A 33 -1.31 3.74 1.38
CA GLY A 33 -0.95 4.33 0.09
C GLY A 33 0.39 3.82 -0.44
N LEU A 34 1.43 3.80 0.40
CA LEU A 34 2.74 3.29 0.02
C LEU A 34 2.69 1.79 -0.34
N THR A 35 1.95 1.00 0.44
CA THR A 35 1.76 -0.44 0.18
C THR A 35 1.11 -0.69 -1.17
N LEU A 36 0.07 0.08 -1.52
CA LEU A 36 -0.59 0.02 -2.82
C LEU A 36 0.34 0.46 -3.96
N LEU A 37 1.11 1.53 -3.75
CA LEU A 37 2.11 1.99 -4.71
C LEU A 37 3.14 0.87 -5.00
N PHE A 38 3.61 0.18 -3.96
CA PHE A 38 4.55 -0.92 -4.10
C PHE A 38 3.93 -2.14 -4.80
N ALA A 39 2.66 -2.44 -4.52
CA ALA A 39 1.93 -3.50 -5.19
C ALA A 39 1.76 -3.25 -6.70
N ILE A 40 1.63 -2.00 -7.10
CA ILE A 40 1.43 -1.58 -8.50
C ILE A 40 2.80 -1.44 -9.21
N TYR A 41 3.68 -0.61 -8.66
CA TYR A 41 4.94 -0.21 -9.29
C TYR A 41 6.13 -1.11 -8.93
N GLY A 42 6.13 -1.73 -7.75
CA GLY A 42 7.18 -2.69 -7.37
C GLY A 42 7.22 -3.90 -8.30
N ARG A 43 6.08 -4.27 -8.91
CA ARG A 43 6.01 -5.28 -9.96
C ARG A 43 6.57 -4.78 -11.29
N SER A 44 6.31 -3.52 -11.64
CA SER A 44 6.84 -2.87 -12.85
C SER A 44 8.36 -2.74 -12.81
N MET A 45 8.93 -2.35 -11.67
CA MET A 45 10.39 -2.33 -11.50
C MET A 45 10.97 -3.75 -11.60
N ARG A 46 10.37 -4.74 -10.94
CA ARG A 46 10.86 -6.13 -11.00
C ARG A 46 10.89 -6.73 -12.41
N ARG A 47 10.01 -6.29 -13.31
CA ARG A 47 10.05 -6.70 -14.73
C ARG A 47 11.16 -5.97 -15.50
N ARG A 48 11.34 -4.67 -15.25
CA ARG A 48 12.35 -3.84 -15.94
C ARG A 48 13.80 -4.29 -15.66
N TRP A 49 14.05 -4.86 -14.48
CA TRP A 49 15.36 -5.41 -14.11
C TRP A 49 15.56 -6.90 -14.46
N ARG A 50 14.55 -7.56 -15.08
CA ARG A 50 14.63 -8.98 -15.50
C ARG A 50 14.63 -9.18 -17.01
N THR A 51 14.47 -8.13 -17.79
CA THR A 51 14.73 -8.17 -19.24
C THR A 51 16.21 -7.88 -19.47
N PRO A 52 17.00 -8.83 -20.01
CA PRO A 52 18.39 -8.61 -20.39
C PRO A 52 18.52 -7.59 -21.54
#